data_AF-A0A1I6TW79-F1
#
_entry.id   AF-A0A1I6TW79-F1
#
_cell.length_a   1.000
_cell.length_b   1.000
_cell.length_c   1.000
_cell.angle_alpha   90.00
_cell.angle_beta   90.00
_cell.angle_gamma   90.00
#
_symmetry.space_group_name_H-M   'P 1'
#
loop_
_entity.id
_entity.type
_entity.pdbx_description
1 polymer ?
#
loop_
_entity_poly.entity_id
_entity_poly.type
_entity_poly.pdbx_seq_one_letter_code
_entity_poly.pdbx_strand_id
1 'polypeptide(L)'
;MNYPYGGPPSGPQQPYGGPPSGPQPQQPFGPPSGPQPQQPYPPQQGYPGQYPPAPYGAPGAHPAGQLAEWGTRVLGYLIDGGAPLVVFFILYMISGAVMGGVLASTGGDEDAAMTTLIVFGIVMGLFYLALLVFTIWNTCYRRGTTGQTIGQKVAKIKTVSEATGQPIGFGNAFLRQICHVVDSAICGLPIGWLSPLWDEKKQTWADKIMKTVVVAAPDVPQAPQAPSAFQPPQQGYGQPPQQW
;
A
#
# COMPACT_ATOMS: atom_id res chain seq x y z
N MET A 1 80.17 23.96 -9.51
CA MET A 1 79.91 23.19 -8.27
C MET A 1 79.91 21.71 -8.66
N ASN A 2 80.86 20.95 -8.09
CA ASN A 2 81.11 19.50 -8.17
C ASN A 2 80.98 18.72 -9.50
N TYR A 3 82.14 18.29 -10.00
CA TYR A 3 82.38 17.08 -10.79
C TYR A 3 82.37 15.81 -9.88
N PRO A 4 82.78 14.59 -10.31
CA PRO A 4 82.64 13.79 -11.57
C PRO A 4 82.30 12.29 -11.29
N TYR A 5 82.41 11.44 -12.34
CA TYR A 5 82.53 9.96 -12.36
C TYR A 5 81.24 9.15 -12.15
N GLY A 6 80.96 8.05 -12.84
CA GLY A 6 81.73 7.11 -13.67
C GLY A 6 81.01 5.75 -13.53
N GLY A 7 80.70 5.05 -14.63
CA GLY A 7 79.94 3.79 -14.62
C GLY A 7 80.74 2.56 -14.15
N PRO A 8 80.43 1.36 -14.67
CA PRO A 8 79.32 0.43 -14.38
C PRO A 8 79.80 -0.74 -13.44
N PRO A 9 78.93 -1.69 -13.00
CA PRO A 9 79.02 -3.05 -13.58
C PRO A 9 77.75 -3.92 -13.50
N SER A 10 77.77 -5.00 -14.27
CA SER A 10 76.87 -6.17 -14.31
C SER A 10 77.18 -7.23 -13.24
N GLY A 11 76.14 -7.92 -12.73
CA GLY A 11 76.17 -9.26 -12.12
C GLY A 11 75.28 -9.41 -10.87
N PRO A 12 74.95 -10.63 -10.37
CA PRO A 12 74.85 -11.96 -11.00
C PRO A 12 73.43 -12.60 -10.88
N GLN A 13 73.16 -13.66 -11.66
CA GLN A 13 72.03 -14.59 -11.47
C GLN A 13 72.22 -15.47 -10.22
N GLN A 14 71.19 -15.65 -9.39
CA GLN A 14 70.97 -16.85 -8.55
C GLN A 14 69.46 -17.05 -8.25
N PRO A 15 68.97 -18.30 -8.04
CA PRO A 15 67.57 -18.67 -8.05
C PRO A 15 67.00 -18.90 -6.64
N TYR A 16 65.72 -18.60 -6.42
CA TYR A 16 64.97 -19.01 -5.23
C TYR A 16 63.58 -19.44 -5.73
N GLY A 17 63.23 -20.72 -5.76
CA GLY A 17 63.26 -21.65 -4.64
C GLY A 17 61.87 -21.65 -4.01
N GLY A 18 60.92 -22.34 -4.65
CA GLY A 18 59.57 -22.49 -4.12
C GLY A 18 59.58 -23.28 -2.80
N PRO A 19 58.69 -22.98 -1.84
CA PRO A 19 58.63 -23.73 -0.60
C PRO A 19 58.16 -25.18 -0.85
N PRO A 20 58.76 -26.18 -0.18
CA PRO A 20 58.43 -27.59 -0.34
C PRO A 20 57.04 -27.91 0.20
N SER A 21 56.27 -28.69 -0.58
CA SER A 21 55.03 -29.34 -0.17
C SER A 21 55.30 -30.30 0.99
N GLY A 22 54.89 -29.92 2.19
CA GLY A 22 54.89 -30.81 3.35
C GLY A 22 53.90 -31.97 3.17
N PRO A 23 54.14 -33.14 3.77
CA PRO A 23 53.24 -34.29 3.68
C PRO A 23 51.91 -34.00 4.38
N GLN A 24 50.80 -34.10 3.65
CA GLN A 24 49.45 -34.09 4.21
C GLN A 24 49.24 -35.32 5.10
N PRO A 25 48.67 -35.19 6.31
CA PRO A 25 48.29 -36.35 7.10
C PRO A 25 47.10 -37.07 6.45
N GLN A 26 47.31 -38.36 6.12
CA GLN A 26 46.27 -39.26 5.64
C GLN A 26 45.23 -39.49 6.74
N GLN A 27 43.99 -39.07 6.47
CA GLN A 27 42.82 -39.39 7.29
C GLN A 27 42.47 -40.88 7.13
N PRO A 28 42.17 -41.63 8.20
CA PRO A 28 41.80 -43.04 8.11
C PRO A 28 40.49 -43.24 7.35
N PHE A 29 40.49 -44.18 6.41
CA PHE A 29 39.32 -44.64 5.67
C PHE A 29 38.26 -45.19 6.63
N GLY A 30 37.11 -44.51 6.74
CA GLY A 30 35.91 -45.04 7.39
C GLY A 30 35.19 -46.07 6.49
N PRO A 31 34.41 -47.00 7.06
CA PRO A 31 33.69 -48.02 6.30
C PRO A 31 32.59 -47.41 5.40
N PRO A 32 32.21 -48.08 4.29
CA PRO A 32 31.28 -47.53 3.31
C PRO A 32 29.89 -47.35 3.93
N SER A 33 29.38 -46.12 3.91
CA SER A 33 28.00 -45.79 4.25
C SER A 33 27.06 -46.35 3.18
N GLY A 34 26.13 -47.21 3.60
CA GLY A 34 25.03 -47.67 2.75
C GLY A 34 24.08 -46.52 2.36
N PRO A 35 23.15 -46.75 1.42
CA PRO A 35 22.23 -45.71 0.95
C PRO A 35 21.35 -45.22 2.11
N GLN A 36 21.52 -43.95 2.50
CA GLN A 36 20.65 -43.32 3.48
C GLN A 36 19.24 -43.14 2.88
N PRO A 37 18.17 -43.49 3.61
CA PRO A 37 16.82 -43.15 3.18
C PRO A 37 16.67 -41.63 3.14
N GLN A 38 16.28 -41.10 1.97
CA GLN A 38 15.90 -39.70 1.82
C GLN A 38 14.74 -39.40 2.77
N GLN A 39 15.00 -38.59 3.79
CA GLN A 39 13.92 -38.07 4.63
C GLN A 39 13.04 -37.15 3.78
N PRO A 40 11.71 -37.32 3.78
CA PRO A 40 10.81 -36.40 3.10
C PRO A 40 10.97 -35.02 3.74
N TYR A 41 11.34 -34.04 2.93
CA TYR A 41 11.27 -32.64 3.34
C TYR A 41 9.85 -32.35 3.85
N PRO A 42 9.66 -31.78 5.05
CA PRO A 42 8.35 -31.32 5.47
C PRO A 42 7.88 -30.25 4.47
N PRO A 43 6.61 -30.29 4.02
CA PRO A 43 6.12 -29.29 3.08
C PRO A 43 6.30 -27.90 3.69
N GLN A 44 7.06 -27.04 3.00
CA GLN A 44 7.15 -25.63 3.37
C GLN A 44 5.73 -25.06 3.45
N GLN A 45 5.29 -24.76 4.67
CA GLN A 45 4.09 -23.97 4.90
C GLN A 45 4.31 -22.62 4.19
N GLY A 46 3.50 -22.38 3.16
CA GLY A 46 3.54 -21.17 2.37
C GLY A 46 3.39 -19.95 3.27
N TYR A 47 4.41 -19.09 3.24
CA TYR A 47 4.34 -17.76 3.84
C TYR A 47 3.16 -16.98 3.23
N PRO A 48 2.36 -16.25 4.03
CA PRO A 48 1.28 -15.44 3.49
C PRO A 48 1.88 -14.35 2.60
N GLY A 49 1.36 -14.28 1.37
CA GLY A 49 1.88 -13.49 0.25
C GLY A 49 2.46 -12.14 0.65
N GLN A 50 3.80 -12.08 0.66
CA GLN A 50 4.49 -10.82 0.56
C GLN A 50 4.29 -10.31 -0.87
N TYR A 51 3.86 -9.06 -0.97
CA TYR A 51 3.87 -8.34 -2.25
C TYR A 51 5.29 -8.45 -2.82
N PRO A 52 5.47 -8.76 -4.11
CA PRO A 52 6.79 -8.78 -4.69
C PRO A 52 7.43 -7.41 -4.36
N PRO A 53 8.59 -7.38 -3.68
CA PRO A 53 9.26 -6.13 -3.38
C PRO A 53 9.46 -5.40 -4.70
N ALA A 54 8.99 -4.15 -4.76
CA ALA A 54 9.21 -3.31 -5.93
C ALA A 54 10.72 -3.31 -6.22
N PRO A 55 11.15 -3.44 -7.49
CA PRO A 55 12.56 -3.46 -7.84
C PRO A 55 13.27 -2.27 -7.18
N TYR A 56 14.32 -2.55 -6.41
CA TYR A 56 15.07 -1.55 -5.67
C TYR A 56 15.57 -0.48 -6.66
N GLY A 57 15.09 0.76 -6.53
CA GLY A 57 15.42 1.87 -7.44
C GLY A 57 14.36 2.24 -8.49
N ALA A 58 13.21 1.56 -8.55
CA ALA A 58 12.09 2.02 -9.38
C ALA A 58 11.47 3.31 -8.79
N PRO A 59 11.18 4.35 -9.62
CA PRO A 59 10.45 5.53 -9.15
C PRO A 59 9.15 5.15 -8.45
N GLY A 60 8.99 5.58 -7.20
CA GLY A 60 7.82 5.23 -6.38
C GLY A 60 7.87 3.87 -5.67
N ALA A 61 9.04 3.23 -5.57
CA ALA A 61 9.23 2.06 -4.69
C ALA A 61 9.11 2.48 -3.21
N HIS A 62 8.21 1.86 -2.46
CA HIS A 62 8.04 2.04 -1.02
C HIS A 62 8.12 0.67 -0.31
N PRO A 63 8.56 0.57 0.96
CA PRO A 63 8.58 -0.69 1.70
C PRO A 63 7.23 -1.42 1.74
N ALA A 64 6.12 -0.68 1.61
CA ALA A 64 4.76 -1.21 1.57
C ALA A 64 4.29 -1.66 0.16
N GLY A 65 5.09 -1.43 -0.89
CA GLY A 65 4.77 -1.72 -2.30
C GLY A 65 5.01 -0.54 -3.24
N GLN A 66 4.74 -0.72 -4.53
CA GLN A 66 4.83 0.37 -5.51
C GLN A 66 3.73 1.40 -5.25
N LEU A 67 4.09 2.68 -5.11
CA LEU A 67 3.14 3.76 -4.87
C LEU A 67 2.18 3.92 -6.05
N ALA A 68 0.89 4.06 -5.74
CA ALA A 68 -0.14 4.24 -6.75
C ALA A 68 -0.05 5.62 -7.41
N GLU A 69 -0.14 5.66 -8.73
CA GLU A 69 -0.23 6.88 -9.52
C GLU A 69 -1.50 7.68 -9.20
N TRP A 70 -1.41 9.00 -9.36
CA TRP A 70 -2.53 9.91 -9.06
C TRP A 70 -3.80 9.57 -9.87
N GLY A 71 -3.67 9.31 -11.17
CA GLY A 71 -4.82 8.97 -12.03
C GLY A 71 -5.56 7.71 -11.58
N THR A 72 -4.84 6.69 -11.13
CA THR A 72 -5.43 5.45 -10.61
C THR A 72 -6.18 5.69 -9.29
N ARG A 73 -5.68 6.63 -8.47
CA ARG A 73 -6.41 7.07 -7.26
C ARG A 73 -7.69 7.81 -7.63
N VAL A 74 -7.64 8.72 -8.61
CA VAL A 74 -8.82 9.44 -9.10
C VAL A 74 -9.89 8.47 -9.61
N LEU A 75 -9.50 7.46 -10.38
CA LEU A 75 -10.43 6.40 -10.81
C LEU A 75 -11.11 5.73 -9.61
N GLY A 76 -10.34 5.36 -8.58
CA GLY A 76 -10.89 4.79 -7.36
C GLY A 76 -11.90 5.72 -6.68
N TYR A 77 -11.58 7.01 -6.54
CA TYR A 77 -12.46 8.01 -5.93
C TYR A 77 -13.75 8.26 -6.75
N LEU A 78 -13.65 8.28 -8.09
CA LEU A 78 -14.81 8.42 -8.97
C LEU A 78 -15.78 7.24 -8.82
N ILE A 79 -15.26 6.03 -8.63
CA ILE A 79 -16.11 4.85 -8.41
C ILE A 79 -16.69 4.87 -6.99
N ASP A 80 -15.89 5.21 -5.98
CA ASP A 80 -16.33 5.17 -4.58
C ASP A 80 -17.33 6.26 -4.22
N GLY A 81 -17.20 7.45 -4.81
CA GLY A 81 -18.06 8.60 -4.51
C GLY A 81 -18.92 9.02 -5.70
N GLY A 82 -18.32 9.11 -6.89
CA GLY A 82 -19.03 9.58 -8.09
C GLY A 82 -20.19 8.70 -8.50
N ALA A 83 -19.98 7.37 -8.60
CA ALA A 83 -21.05 6.46 -9.00
C ALA A 83 -22.26 6.46 -8.03
N PRO A 84 -22.09 6.34 -6.70
CA PRO A 84 -23.20 6.49 -5.75
C PRO A 84 -23.89 7.86 -5.82
N LEU A 85 -23.13 8.95 -6.03
CA LEU A 85 -23.70 10.29 -6.18
C LEU A 85 -24.55 10.42 -7.46
N VAL A 86 -24.12 9.84 -8.57
CA VAL A 86 -24.91 9.80 -9.81
C VAL A 86 -26.22 9.04 -9.58
N VAL A 87 -26.17 7.88 -8.92
CA VAL A 87 -27.37 7.11 -8.56
C VAL A 87 -28.31 7.94 -7.68
N PHE A 88 -27.78 8.58 -6.63
CA PHE A 88 -28.56 9.45 -5.76
C PHE A 88 -29.20 10.62 -6.53
N PHE A 89 -28.44 11.26 -7.43
CA PHE A 89 -28.94 12.35 -8.26
C PHE A 89 -30.08 11.91 -9.18
N ILE A 90 -29.96 10.74 -9.83
CA ILE A 90 -31.03 10.17 -10.66
C ILE A 90 -32.29 9.93 -9.81
N LEU A 91 -32.15 9.33 -8.64
CA LEU A 91 -33.26 9.08 -7.72
C LEU A 91 -33.92 10.38 -7.24
N TYR A 92 -33.12 11.42 -6.98
CA TYR A 92 -33.60 12.75 -6.64
C TYR A 92 -34.42 13.36 -7.78
N MET A 93 -33.93 13.31 -9.02
CA MET A 93 -34.64 13.84 -10.18
C MET A 93 -35.96 13.12 -10.44
N ILE A 94 -35.97 11.79 -10.36
CA ILE A 94 -37.19 10.98 -10.52
C ILE A 94 -38.19 11.33 -9.42
N SER A 95 -37.76 11.33 -8.17
CA SER A 95 -38.65 11.62 -7.04
C SER A 95 -39.18 13.04 -7.08
N GLY A 96 -38.36 14.01 -7.52
CA GLY A 96 -38.78 15.40 -7.73
C GLY A 96 -39.80 15.54 -8.85
N ALA A 97 -39.63 14.83 -9.97
CA ALA A 97 -40.61 14.80 -11.05
C ALA A 97 -41.94 14.17 -10.60
N VAL A 98 -41.90 13.06 -9.86
CA VAL A 98 -43.09 12.43 -9.27
C VAL A 98 -43.78 13.38 -8.30
N MET A 99 -43.02 13.99 -7.39
CA MET A 99 -43.55 15.00 -6.44
C MET A 99 -44.22 16.15 -7.18
N GLY A 100 -43.59 16.70 -8.21
CA GLY A 100 -44.15 17.79 -9.01
C GLY A 100 -45.46 17.41 -9.69
N GLY A 101 -45.54 16.18 -10.23
CA GLY A 101 -46.78 15.65 -10.82
C GLY A 101 -47.90 15.47 -9.79
N VAL A 102 -47.56 14.95 -8.59
CA VAL A 102 -48.55 14.79 -7.50
C VAL A 102 -49.03 16.15 -7.01
N LEU A 103 -48.15 17.12 -6.77
CA LEU A 103 -48.53 18.48 -6.38
C LEU A 103 -49.44 19.14 -7.41
N ALA A 104 -49.17 18.97 -8.70
CA ALA A 104 -50.04 19.51 -9.75
C ALA A 104 -51.44 18.86 -9.74
N SER A 105 -51.54 17.60 -9.30
CA SER A 105 -52.80 16.87 -9.23
C SER A 105 -53.66 17.16 -7.99
N THR A 106 -53.13 17.85 -6.98
CA THR A 106 -53.90 18.14 -5.74
C THR A 106 -54.95 19.24 -5.91
N GLY A 107 -54.94 19.98 -7.03
CA GLY A 107 -55.92 21.02 -7.30
C GLY A 107 -55.89 22.20 -6.32
N GLY A 108 -54.76 22.42 -5.63
CA GLY A 108 -54.61 23.48 -4.63
C GLY A 108 -55.01 23.07 -3.20
N ASP A 109 -55.30 21.80 -2.96
CA ASP A 109 -55.49 21.26 -1.61
C ASP A 109 -54.19 21.37 -0.80
N GLU A 110 -54.21 22.22 0.23
CA GLU A 110 -53.06 22.53 1.08
C GLU A 110 -52.64 21.33 1.96
N ASP A 111 -53.60 20.54 2.44
CA ASP A 111 -53.34 19.35 3.27
C ASP A 111 -52.68 18.24 2.44
N ALA A 112 -53.17 18.03 1.21
CA ALA A 112 -52.58 17.09 0.27
C ALA A 112 -51.17 17.53 -0.19
N ALA A 113 -50.97 18.83 -0.41
CA ALA A 113 -49.67 19.38 -0.76
C ALA A 113 -48.66 19.20 0.39
N MET A 114 -49.06 19.52 1.62
CA MET A 114 -48.21 19.34 2.82
C MET A 114 -47.85 17.87 3.02
N THR A 115 -48.82 16.97 2.88
CA THR A 115 -48.58 15.52 2.97
C THR A 115 -47.55 15.05 1.94
N THR A 116 -47.66 15.54 0.70
CA THR A 116 -46.73 15.19 -0.38
C THR A 116 -45.30 15.67 -0.09
N LEU A 117 -45.14 16.89 0.44
CA LEU A 117 -43.83 17.44 0.83
C LEU A 117 -43.21 16.64 1.99
N ILE A 118 -44.00 16.24 2.99
CA ILE A 118 -43.53 15.40 4.10
C ILE A 118 -43.06 14.04 3.59
N VAL A 119 -43.86 13.38 2.75
CA VAL A 119 -43.50 12.08 2.17
C VAL A 119 -42.22 12.19 1.34
N PHE A 120 -42.11 13.22 0.49
CA PHE A 120 -40.89 13.47 -0.28
C PHE A 120 -39.68 13.67 0.62
N GLY A 121 -39.82 14.49 1.67
CA GLY A 121 -38.76 14.72 2.65
C GLY A 121 -38.30 13.43 3.36
N ILE A 122 -39.24 12.57 3.74
CA ILE A 122 -38.93 11.26 4.35
C ILE A 122 -38.19 10.37 3.34
N VAL A 123 -38.68 10.25 2.10
CA VAL A 123 -38.05 9.42 1.06
C VAL A 123 -36.63 9.92 0.76
N MET A 124 -36.44 11.23 0.59
CA MET A 124 -35.11 11.82 0.39
C MET A 124 -34.21 11.61 1.60
N GLY A 125 -34.74 11.76 2.81
CA GLY A 125 -34.01 11.50 4.06
C GLY A 125 -33.51 10.05 4.13
N LEU A 126 -34.33 9.08 3.73
CA LEU A 126 -33.96 7.67 3.68
C LEU A 126 -32.88 7.40 2.62
N PHE A 127 -32.98 8.00 1.42
CA PHE A 127 -31.94 7.88 0.40
C PHE A 127 -30.62 8.49 0.86
N TYR A 128 -30.66 9.65 1.51
CA TYR A 128 -29.47 10.29 2.05
C TYR A 128 -28.83 9.42 3.16
N LEU A 129 -29.64 8.87 4.07
CA LEU A 129 -29.18 7.96 5.10
C LEU A 129 -28.54 6.71 4.51
N ALA A 130 -29.15 6.11 3.48
CA ALA A 130 -28.59 4.96 2.77
C ALA A 130 -27.23 5.28 2.13
N LEU A 131 -27.10 6.45 1.49
CA LEU A 131 -25.84 6.92 0.92
C LEU A 131 -24.76 7.12 2.00
N LEU A 132 -25.13 7.69 3.15
CA LEU A 132 -24.22 7.88 4.28
C LEU A 132 -23.73 6.54 4.84
N VAL A 133 -24.65 5.59 5.07
CA VAL A 133 -24.32 4.24 5.54
C VAL A 133 -23.40 3.52 4.55
N PHE A 134 -23.71 3.59 3.25
CA PHE A 134 -22.87 3.03 2.21
C PHE A 134 -21.46 3.65 2.23
N THR A 135 -21.38 4.97 2.35
CA THR A 135 -20.10 5.69 2.39
C THR A 135 -19.27 5.23 3.59
N ILE A 136 -19.83 5.23 4.80
CA ILE A 136 -19.11 4.78 6.01
C ILE A 136 -18.66 3.33 5.88
N TRP A 137 -19.54 2.46 5.39
CA TRP A 137 -19.21 1.05 5.20
C TRP A 137 -18.07 0.86 4.19
N ASN A 138 -18.14 1.54 3.04
CA ASN A 138 -17.13 1.40 1.98
C ASN A 138 -15.81 2.09 2.35
N THR A 139 -15.83 3.36 2.76
CA THR A 139 -14.62 4.16 2.97
C THR A 139 -13.96 3.94 4.33
N CYS A 140 -14.72 3.58 5.37
CA CYS A 140 -14.19 3.40 6.72
C CYS A 140 -14.05 1.92 7.07
N TYR A 141 -15.13 1.14 6.98
CA TYR A 141 -15.11 -0.27 7.37
C TYR A 141 -14.31 -1.13 6.42
N ARG A 142 -14.64 -1.12 5.12
CA ARG A 142 -13.92 -1.94 4.15
C ARG A 142 -12.47 -1.52 3.99
N ARG A 143 -12.20 -0.21 3.83
CA ARG A 143 -10.83 0.29 3.78
C ARG A 143 -10.05 -0.02 5.06
N GLY A 144 -10.66 0.15 6.22
CA GLY A 144 -10.01 -0.12 7.50
C GLY A 144 -9.66 -1.59 7.71
N THR A 145 -10.52 -2.50 7.26
CA THR A 145 -10.34 -3.96 7.44
C THR A 145 -9.50 -4.61 6.34
N THR A 146 -9.69 -4.20 5.08
CA THR A 146 -9.07 -4.83 3.91
C THR A 146 -7.99 -3.98 3.24
N GLY A 147 -7.88 -2.70 3.62
CA GLY A 147 -7.08 -1.72 2.89
C GLY A 147 -7.72 -1.23 1.59
N GLN A 148 -8.90 -1.74 1.20
CA GLN A 148 -9.53 -1.44 -0.09
C GLN A 148 -11.01 -1.09 0.04
N THR A 149 -11.41 -0.05 -0.67
CA THR A 149 -12.80 0.21 -1.04
C THR A 149 -13.18 -0.53 -2.33
N ILE A 150 -14.44 -0.42 -2.79
CA ILE A 150 -14.87 -0.94 -4.09
C ILE A 150 -14.05 -0.33 -5.22
N GLY A 151 -13.97 1.00 -5.29
CA GLY A 151 -13.26 1.72 -6.34
C GLY A 151 -11.77 1.44 -6.33
N GLN A 152 -11.16 1.34 -5.14
CA GLN A 152 -9.76 0.96 -5.01
C GLN A 152 -9.49 -0.47 -5.50
N LYS A 153 -10.42 -1.40 -5.25
CA LYS A 153 -10.31 -2.77 -5.78
C LYS A 153 -10.36 -2.77 -7.30
N VAL A 154 -11.29 -2.03 -7.90
CA VAL A 154 -11.37 -1.89 -9.37
C VAL A 154 -10.13 -1.24 -9.95
N ALA A 155 -9.62 -0.21 -9.29
CA ALA A 155 -8.39 0.49 -9.66
C ALA A 155 -7.11 -0.27 -9.29
N LYS A 156 -7.22 -1.47 -8.69
CA LYS A 156 -6.09 -2.32 -8.28
C LYS A 156 -5.09 -1.59 -7.38
N ILE A 157 -5.60 -0.85 -6.41
CA ILE A 157 -4.83 -0.11 -5.41
C ILE A 157 -5.34 -0.41 -4.00
N LYS A 158 -4.53 -0.16 -2.98
CA LYS A 158 -4.94 -0.28 -1.57
C LYS A 158 -4.28 0.79 -0.71
N THR A 159 -4.97 1.22 0.34
CA THR A 159 -4.45 2.11 1.38
C THR A 159 -3.97 1.29 2.55
N VAL A 160 -2.72 1.52 2.96
CA VAL A 160 -2.08 0.82 4.08
C VAL A 160 -1.32 1.79 4.96
N SER A 161 -1.01 1.36 6.18
CA SER A 161 -0.10 2.06 7.08
C SER A 161 1.28 2.19 6.46
N GLU A 162 1.88 3.37 6.54
CA GLU A 162 3.24 3.62 6.05
C GLU A 162 4.28 2.76 6.78
N ALA A 163 4.09 2.58 8.10
CA ALA A 163 5.05 1.87 8.95
C ALA A 163 4.95 0.34 8.84
N THR A 164 3.74 -0.19 8.70
CA THR A 164 3.50 -1.65 8.79
C THR A 164 3.06 -2.30 7.48
N GLY A 165 2.62 -1.51 6.50
CA GLY A 165 2.03 -2.05 5.25
C GLY A 165 0.68 -2.76 5.45
N GLN A 166 0.10 -2.69 6.65
CA GLN A 166 -1.18 -3.33 7.00
C GLN A 166 -2.38 -2.39 6.84
N PRO A 167 -3.61 -2.93 6.73
CA PRO A 167 -4.83 -2.16 6.84
C PRO A 167 -4.85 -1.32 8.13
N ILE A 168 -5.35 -0.09 8.01
CA ILE A 168 -5.21 0.94 9.07
C ILE A 168 -6.23 0.79 10.20
N GLY A 169 -7.21 -0.10 10.07
CA GLY A 169 -8.33 -0.23 10.99
C GLY A 169 -9.44 0.79 10.74
N PHE A 170 -10.64 0.50 11.22
CA PHE A 170 -11.83 1.35 11.04
C PHE A 170 -11.63 2.76 11.60
N GLY A 171 -11.12 2.89 12.84
CA GLY A 171 -10.98 4.19 13.51
C GLY A 171 -10.06 5.14 12.77
N ASN A 172 -8.89 4.66 12.30
CA ASN A 172 -7.98 5.49 11.50
C ASN A 172 -8.55 5.79 10.12
N ALA A 173 -9.27 4.86 9.49
CA ALA A 173 -9.95 5.13 8.23
C ALA A 173 -11.04 6.21 8.37
N PHE A 174 -11.78 6.20 9.49
CA PHE A 174 -12.79 7.19 9.80
C PHE A 174 -12.17 8.57 10.10
N LEU A 175 -11.14 8.63 10.94
CA LEU A 175 -10.41 9.88 11.21
C LEU A 175 -9.79 10.45 9.93
N ARG A 176 -9.25 9.59 9.05
CA ARG A 176 -8.76 9.99 7.73
C ARG A 176 -9.87 10.65 6.89
N GLN A 177 -11.08 10.11 6.94
CA GLN A 177 -12.23 10.69 6.24
C GLN A 177 -12.58 12.07 6.80
N ILE A 178 -12.56 12.24 8.12
CA ILE A 178 -12.74 13.55 8.76
C ILE A 178 -11.65 14.52 8.30
N CYS A 179 -10.38 14.11 8.27
CA CYS A 179 -9.29 14.94 7.77
C CYS A 179 -9.55 15.40 6.33
N HIS A 180 -10.05 14.52 5.45
CA HIS A 180 -10.41 14.90 4.08
C HIS A 180 -11.59 15.90 4.02
N VAL A 181 -12.60 15.74 4.89
CA VAL A 181 -13.73 16.69 4.97
C VAL A 181 -13.25 18.06 5.46
N VAL A 182 -12.44 18.08 6.51
CA VAL A 182 -11.86 19.31 7.08
C VAL A 182 -10.94 20.00 6.08
N ASP A 183 -10.08 19.26 5.40
CA ASP A 183 -9.20 19.76 4.32
C ASP A 183 -10.04 20.41 3.19
N SER A 184 -11.07 19.71 2.74
CA SER A 184 -11.95 20.21 1.68
C SER A 184 -12.80 21.42 2.11
N ALA A 185 -13.21 21.48 3.38
CA ALA A 185 -14.05 22.56 3.92
C ALA A 185 -13.27 23.82 4.29
N ILE A 186 -12.08 23.69 4.89
CA ILE A 186 -11.26 24.83 5.34
C ILE A 186 -10.47 25.41 4.17
N CYS A 187 -9.92 24.57 3.28
CA CYS A 187 -9.00 25.04 2.25
C CYS A 187 -9.66 25.39 0.91
N GLY A 188 -10.97 25.16 0.75
CA GLY A 188 -11.81 25.64 -0.38
C GLY A 188 -11.42 25.18 -1.80
N LEU A 189 -10.25 24.55 -1.95
CA LEU A 189 -9.66 24.07 -3.20
C LEU A 189 -9.11 22.65 -2.98
N PRO A 190 -9.21 21.75 -3.98
CA PRO A 190 -8.73 20.37 -3.90
C PRO A 190 -7.19 20.25 -3.96
N ILE A 191 -6.44 21.23 -3.44
CA ILE A 191 -4.96 21.23 -3.47
C ILE A 191 -4.42 20.04 -2.66
N GLY A 192 -5.03 19.73 -1.51
CA GLY A 192 -4.68 18.54 -0.72
C GLY A 192 -4.91 17.22 -1.47
N TRP A 193 -5.87 17.18 -2.40
CA TRP A 193 -6.15 16.04 -3.29
C TRP A 193 -5.18 15.94 -4.48
N LEU A 194 -4.59 17.08 -4.88
CA LEU A 194 -3.59 17.17 -5.94
C LEU A 194 -2.16 16.94 -5.42
N SER A 195 -1.94 17.04 -4.10
CA SER A 195 -0.66 16.74 -3.42
C SER A 195 0.09 15.51 -3.94
N PRO A 196 -0.57 14.37 -4.26
CA PRO A 196 0.15 13.21 -4.80
C PRO A 196 0.87 13.43 -6.14
N LEU A 197 0.61 14.53 -6.86
CA LEU A 197 1.29 14.86 -8.11
C LEU A 197 2.71 15.39 -7.91
N TRP A 198 3.00 15.99 -6.76
CA TRP A 198 4.31 16.59 -6.45
C TRP A 198 4.94 16.08 -5.15
N ASP A 199 4.21 15.27 -4.37
CA ASP A 199 4.72 14.66 -3.15
C ASP A 199 5.56 13.40 -3.44
N GLU A 200 6.75 13.28 -2.83
CA GLU A 200 7.67 12.15 -3.03
C GLU A 200 7.05 10.79 -2.67
N LYS A 201 6.17 10.75 -1.67
CA LYS A 201 5.43 9.55 -1.25
C LYS A 201 4.04 9.46 -1.89
N LYS A 202 3.72 10.36 -2.82
CA LYS A 202 2.41 10.51 -3.45
C LYS A 202 1.28 10.58 -2.40
N GLN A 203 1.47 11.26 -1.28
CA GLN A 203 0.50 11.35 -0.19
C GLN A 203 -0.44 12.57 -0.35
N THR A 204 -1.71 12.41 0.01
CA THR A 204 -2.58 13.57 0.30
C THR A 204 -2.25 14.14 1.68
N TRP A 205 -2.77 15.31 2.02
CA TRP A 205 -2.54 15.88 3.36
C TRP A 205 -3.15 15.02 4.48
N ALA A 206 -4.33 14.44 4.25
CA ALA A 206 -4.92 13.48 5.17
C ALA A 206 -4.06 12.21 5.30
N ASP A 207 -3.40 11.78 4.20
CA ASP A 207 -2.52 10.62 4.23
C ASP A 207 -1.30 10.85 5.11
N LYS A 208 -0.73 12.05 5.06
CA LYS A 208 0.39 12.48 5.90
C LYS A 208 0.02 12.53 7.37
N ILE A 209 -1.12 13.14 7.70
CA ILE A 209 -1.63 13.22 9.07
C ILE A 209 -1.82 11.81 9.65
N MET A 210 -2.39 10.92 8.85
CA MET A 210 -2.73 9.56 9.28
C MET A 210 -1.58 8.55 9.09
N LYS A 211 -0.42 8.97 8.57
CA LYS A 211 0.75 8.11 8.27
C LYS A 211 0.39 6.91 7.40
N THR A 212 -0.20 7.18 6.26
CA THR A 212 -0.74 6.17 5.34
C THR A 212 -0.21 6.37 3.93
N VAL A 213 -0.12 5.30 3.16
CA VAL A 213 0.30 5.32 1.76
C VAL A 213 -0.67 4.50 0.92
N VAL A 214 -0.79 4.84 -0.36
CA VAL A 214 -1.57 4.05 -1.32
C VAL A 214 -0.62 3.37 -2.27
N VAL A 215 -0.72 2.05 -2.35
CA VAL A 215 0.15 1.19 -3.15
C VAL A 215 -0.66 0.39 -4.16
N ALA A 216 0.00 -0.07 -5.23
CA ALA A 216 -0.57 -1.00 -6.18
C ALA A 216 -0.91 -2.32 -5.49
N ALA A 217 -2.07 -2.87 -5.84
CA ALA A 217 -2.60 -4.14 -5.37
C ALA A 217 -3.13 -4.96 -6.56
N PRO A 218 -2.23 -5.52 -7.39
CA PRO A 218 -2.64 -6.51 -8.40
C PRO A 218 -3.31 -7.70 -7.71
N ASP A 219 -4.25 -8.37 -8.39
CA ASP A 219 -5.30 -9.29 -7.88
C ASP A 219 -4.84 -10.57 -7.13
N VAL A 220 -3.75 -10.53 -6.37
CA VAL A 220 -3.35 -11.59 -5.47
C VAL A 220 -4.19 -11.48 -4.19
N PRO A 221 -5.04 -12.47 -3.86
CA PRO A 221 -5.79 -12.48 -2.62
C PRO A 221 -4.83 -12.38 -1.44
N GLN A 222 -4.89 -11.29 -0.69
CA GLN A 222 -4.14 -11.15 0.54
C GLN A 222 -4.82 -12.08 1.57
N ALA A 223 -4.23 -13.27 1.78
CA ALA A 223 -4.69 -14.19 2.81
C ALA A 223 -4.73 -13.45 4.16
N PRO A 224 -5.70 -13.73 5.05
CA PRO A 224 -5.74 -13.14 6.39
C PRO A 224 -4.39 -13.37 7.06
N GLN A 225 -3.64 -12.29 7.29
CA GLN A 225 -2.36 -12.41 7.99
C GLN A 225 -2.68 -12.65 9.46
N ALA A 226 -2.33 -13.85 9.93
CA ALA A 226 -2.47 -14.22 11.34
C ALA A 226 -1.79 -13.17 12.23
N PRO A 227 -2.32 -12.89 13.44
CA PRO A 227 -1.71 -11.95 14.37
C PRO A 227 -0.23 -12.30 14.54
N SER A 228 0.62 -11.30 14.30
CA SER A 228 2.07 -11.39 14.19
C SER A 228 2.66 -12.34 15.23
N ALA A 229 2.99 -13.55 14.81
CA ALA A 229 3.82 -14.43 15.59
C ALA A 229 5.19 -13.76 15.75
N PHE A 230 5.65 -13.70 16.98
CA PHE A 230 6.93 -13.14 17.42
C PHE A 230 8.05 -13.44 16.41
N GLN A 231 8.56 -12.41 15.74
CA GLN A 231 9.79 -12.52 14.97
C GLN A 231 10.96 -12.45 15.97
N PRO A 232 11.78 -13.50 16.11
CA PRO A 232 13.00 -13.39 16.90
C PRO A 232 13.93 -12.34 16.25
N PRO A 233 14.71 -11.59 17.06
CA PRO A 233 15.60 -10.55 16.54
C PRO A 233 16.57 -11.14 15.52
N GLN A 234 16.61 -10.53 14.33
CA GLN A 234 17.60 -10.87 13.31
C GLN A 234 19.00 -10.67 13.90
N GLN A 235 19.76 -11.75 14.03
CA GLN A 235 21.17 -11.69 14.39
C GLN A 235 21.91 -10.90 13.30
N GLY A 236 22.49 -9.77 13.70
CA GLY A 236 23.26 -8.91 12.81
C GLY A 236 24.40 -9.69 12.17
N TYR A 237 24.40 -9.75 10.84
CA TYR A 237 25.57 -10.17 10.09
C TYR A 237 26.70 -9.18 10.37
N GLY A 238 27.80 -9.71 10.90
CA GLY A 238 28.96 -8.96 11.37
C GLY A 238 29.52 -8.04 10.29
N GLN A 239 29.81 -6.80 10.70
CA GLN A 239 30.70 -5.92 9.96
C GLN A 239 32.11 -6.56 9.95
N PRO A 240 32.82 -6.62 8.80
CA PRO A 240 34.22 -6.98 8.82
C PRO A 240 35.04 -5.87 9.52
N PRO A 241 36.12 -6.21 10.25
CA PRO A 241 36.91 -5.24 10.99
C PRO A 241 37.57 -4.24 10.05
N GLN A 242 37.34 -2.95 10.28
CA GLN A 242 38.13 -1.88 9.67
C GLN A 242 39.55 -1.98 10.23
N GLN A 243 40.48 -2.38 9.38
CA GLN A 243 41.90 -2.08 9.59
C GLN A 243 42.10 -0.61 9.22
N TRP A 244 42.55 0.19 10.18
CA TRP A 244 43.70 1.11 10.18
C TRP A 244 43.64 1.94 11.47
#